data_AF-A0A959S4N0-F1
#
_entry.id   AF-A0A959S4N0-F1
#
_cell.length_a   1.000
_cell.length_b   1.000
_cell.length_c   1.000
_cell.angle_alpha   90.00
_cell.angle_beta   90.00
_cell.angle_gamma   90.00
#
_symmetry.space_group_name_H-M   'P 1'
#
loop_
_entity.id
_entity.type
_entity.pdbx_description
1 polymer ?
#
loop_
_entity_poly.entity_id
_entity_poly.type
_entity_poly.pdbx_seq_one_letter_code
_entity_poly.pdbx_strand_id
1 'polypeptide(L)'
;MRRNNGAHRVIDVLCFAVFSIFLISGLTSCEETCYDGELNNAEEGVDCGGPCVPCDTSNGTCFDGIQNQGETGVDCGGPCNDCITDTSILSPDFICEGTGGSSYFPLSESSYWIYSMPNNAWFQLEIIGTVTQNNGQDYAHMVTTGAFSAHDYFRNENGTIYEWNTTLEIDEVYLPANPTPGFSWTTSSSDSIVIVATNATLNSQNGCSYDGLLQVATYNGGNASTNYYKQGLGLVQLASVSAYLDSAVVY
;
A
#
# COMPACT_ATOMS: atom_id res chain seq x y z
N MET A 1 -50.71 -26.39 44.39
CA MET A 1 -51.81 -27.05 43.65
C MET A 1 -52.31 -26.11 42.56
N ARG A 2 -52.35 -26.62 41.32
CA ARG A 2 -53.19 -26.27 40.15
C ARG A 2 -53.74 -24.84 39.95
N ARG A 3 -53.25 -24.22 38.87
CA ARG A 3 -53.93 -23.54 37.72
C ARG A 3 -55.34 -22.95 37.90
N ASN A 4 -55.52 -21.71 37.40
CA ASN A 4 -56.53 -21.31 36.39
C ASN A 4 -56.16 -19.89 35.87
N ASN A 5 -55.80 -19.63 34.60
CA ASN A 5 -56.45 -19.72 33.28
C ASN A 5 -57.56 -18.67 33.01
N GLY A 6 -57.37 -17.89 31.93
CA GLY A 6 -58.36 -17.05 31.26
C GLY A 6 -57.69 -15.85 30.56
N ALA A 7 -57.06 -16.00 29.39
CA ALA A 7 -57.64 -16.06 28.03
C ALA A 7 -58.14 -14.70 27.48
N HIS A 8 -57.37 -14.16 26.52
CA HIS A 8 -57.71 -13.37 25.33
C HIS A 8 -58.82 -12.29 25.38
N ARG A 9 -58.50 -11.06 24.93
CA ARG A 9 -59.01 -10.46 23.65
C ARG A 9 -58.70 -8.95 23.47
N VAL A 10 -58.20 -8.60 22.26
CA VAL A 10 -58.56 -7.43 21.42
C VAL A 10 -58.05 -6.05 21.89
N ILE A 11 -56.97 -5.52 21.28
CA ILE A 11 -56.93 -4.46 20.22
C ILE A 11 -57.46 -3.09 20.69
N ASP A 12 -56.54 -2.14 20.88
CA ASP A 12 -56.61 -0.70 20.54
C ASP A 12 -55.19 -0.11 20.74
N VAL A 13 -54.36 -0.02 19.69
CA VAL A 13 -54.20 1.11 18.74
C VAL A 13 -53.46 2.32 19.35
N LEU A 14 -52.31 2.63 18.72
CA LEU A 14 -51.46 3.84 18.77
C LEU A 14 -50.20 3.83 19.66
N CYS A 15 -49.15 3.17 19.15
CA CYS A 15 -47.86 3.85 19.01
C CYS A 15 -47.18 3.39 17.72
N PHE A 16 -47.46 4.10 16.62
CA PHE A 16 -46.66 4.03 15.41
C PHE A 16 -45.35 4.76 15.67
N ALA A 17 -44.24 4.03 15.69
CA ALA A 17 -42.95 4.50 15.18
C ALA A 17 -42.00 3.30 15.06
N VAL A 18 -41.91 2.77 13.84
CA VAL A 18 -40.66 2.41 13.15
C VAL A 18 -39.52 1.94 14.05
N PHE A 19 -39.28 0.63 14.11
CA PHE A 19 -37.92 0.07 14.04
C PHE A 19 -38.04 -1.39 13.60
N SER A 20 -38.42 -1.54 12.33
CA SER A 20 -38.15 -2.77 11.59
C SER A 20 -36.63 -2.88 11.41
N ILE A 21 -36.12 -4.09 11.61
CA ILE A 21 -34.82 -4.58 11.10
C ILE A 21 -33.61 -4.06 11.90
N PHE A 22 -33.20 -4.84 12.89
CA PHE A 22 -31.79 -5.21 13.03
C PHE A 22 -31.74 -6.72 13.19
N LEU A 23 -31.91 -7.39 12.03
CA LEU A 23 -31.29 -8.69 11.83
C LEU A 23 -29.80 -8.45 12.08
N ILE A 24 -29.25 -9.19 13.03
CA ILE A 24 -27.82 -9.26 13.27
C ILE A 24 -27.23 -9.94 12.03
N SER A 25 -26.95 -9.13 11.02
CA SER A 25 -26.08 -9.49 9.91
C SER A 25 -24.66 -9.41 10.47
N GLY A 26 -24.17 -10.52 11.01
CA GLY A 26 -22.74 -10.80 10.98
C GLY A 26 -22.33 -10.96 9.52
N LEU A 27 -22.25 -9.83 8.81
CA LEU A 27 -21.42 -9.73 7.62
C LEU A 27 -20.01 -9.51 8.17
N THR A 28 -19.38 -10.60 8.61
CA THR A 28 -17.93 -10.70 8.52
C THR A 28 -17.62 -10.37 7.07
N SER A 29 -16.91 -9.26 6.85
CA SER A 29 -16.41 -8.90 5.54
C SER A 29 -15.66 -10.11 5.01
N CYS A 30 -16.09 -10.66 3.87
CA CYS A 30 -15.35 -11.73 3.22
C CYS A 30 -14.04 -11.22 2.59
N GLU A 31 -13.69 -9.93 2.74
CA GLU A 31 -12.41 -9.40 2.28
C GLU A 31 -11.22 -9.82 3.17
N GLU A 32 -11.42 -10.10 4.46
CA GLU A 32 -10.28 -10.35 5.37
C GLU A 32 -9.58 -11.69 5.16
N THR A 33 -10.21 -12.65 4.49
CA THR A 33 -9.62 -13.97 4.25
C THR A 33 -9.11 -14.16 2.84
N CYS A 34 -9.37 -13.21 1.94
CA CYS A 34 -8.89 -13.29 0.56
C CYS A 34 -7.37 -13.14 0.42
N TYR A 35 -6.63 -12.98 1.53
CA TYR A 35 -5.19 -12.77 1.57
C TYR A 35 -4.56 -13.41 2.82
N ASP A 36 -5.22 -14.43 3.39
CA ASP A 36 -4.78 -15.09 4.62
C ASP A 36 -3.88 -16.32 4.38
N GLY A 37 -3.63 -16.65 3.12
CA GLY A 37 -2.77 -17.75 2.70
C GLY A 37 -3.42 -19.13 2.82
N GLU A 38 -4.72 -19.20 3.09
CA GLU A 38 -5.47 -20.44 3.30
C GLU A 38 -6.64 -20.54 2.31
N LEU A 39 -6.84 -21.70 1.68
CA LEU A 39 -7.99 -21.93 0.79
C LEU A 39 -9.30 -22.02 1.59
N ASN A 40 -10.03 -20.91 1.72
CA ASN A 40 -11.21 -20.83 2.57
C ASN A 40 -12.36 -20.01 1.94
N ASN A 41 -13.46 -19.80 2.68
CA ASN A 41 -14.57 -18.90 2.30
C ASN A 41 -15.07 -18.91 0.83
N ALA A 42 -15.15 -20.09 0.23
CA ALA A 42 -15.61 -20.34 -1.15
C ALA A 42 -14.64 -19.95 -2.28
N GLU A 43 -13.37 -19.73 -1.94
CA GLU A 43 -12.26 -19.61 -2.87
C GLU A 43 -12.11 -20.82 -3.81
N GLU A 44 -11.63 -20.56 -5.03
CA GLU A 44 -11.29 -21.56 -6.04
C GLU A 44 -9.80 -21.96 -5.99
N GLY A 45 -8.99 -21.19 -5.25
CA GLY A 45 -7.54 -21.30 -5.08
C GLY A 45 -7.10 -20.41 -3.89
N VAL A 46 -5.90 -20.62 -3.34
CA VAL A 46 -5.47 -19.88 -2.13
C VAL A 46 -5.55 -18.38 -2.42
N ASP A 47 -6.30 -17.65 -1.59
CA ASP A 47 -6.47 -16.20 -1.70
C ASP A 47 -7.15 -15.74 -3.02
N CYS A 48 -7.89 -16.63 -3.69
CA CYS A 48 -8.56 -16.32 -4.96
C CYS A 48 -9.85 -17.14 -5.20
N GLY A 49 -10.75 -16.63 -6.04
CA GLY A 49 -12.02 -17.26 -6.42
C GLY A 49 -13.13 -17.03 -5.40
N GLY A 50 -14.36 -17.38 -5.76
CA GLY A 50 -15.52 -17.14 -4.89
C GLY A 50 -15.77 -15.64 -4.64
N PRO A 51 -15.76 -15.19 -3.36
CA PRO A 51 -15.87 -13.76 -3.04
C PRO A 51 -14.56 -12.97 -3.19
N CYS A 52 -13.44 -13.64 -3.50
CA CYS A 52 -12.12 -13.05 -3.67
C CYS A 52 -11.80 -12.79 -5.15
N VAL A 53 -10.60 -12.27 -5.43
CA VAL A 53 -10.13 -12.04 -6.81
C VAL A 53 -10.15 -13.34 -7.62
N PRO A 54 -10.60 -13.39 -8.88
CA PRO A 54 -10.71 -14.66 -9.63
C PRO A 54 -9.40 -15.45 -9.70
N CYS A 55 -9.43 -16.77 -9.51
CA CYS A 55 -8.22 -17.60 -9.57
C CYS A 55 -7.62 -17.77 -10.96
N ASP A 56 -8.43 -17.56 -12.00
CA ASP A 56 -7.94 -17.57 -13.37
C ASP A 56 -7.32 -16.21 -13.74
N THR A 57 -6.26 -15.82 -13.03
CA THR A 57 -5.30 -14.80 -13.49
C THR A 57 -4.29 -15.39 -14.48
N SER A 58 -4.55 -16.59 -15.01
CA SER A 58 -3.63 -17.33 -15.89
C SER A 58 -3.37 -16.65 -17.22
N ASN A 59 -4.05 -15.54 -17.52
CA ASN A 59 -3.71 -14.73 -18.68
C ASN A 59 -2.63 -13.69 -18.43
N GLY A 60 -2.17 -13.45 -17.20
CA GLY A 60 -1.07 -12.51 -16.95
C GLY A 60 -1.28 -11.10 -17.52
N THR A 61 -2.51 -10.78 -17.92
CA THR A 61 -2.88 -9.63 -18.74
C THR A 61 -3.59 -8.54 -17.96
N CYS A 62 -4.15 -8.87 -16.80
CA CYS A 62 -4.60 -7.87 -15.83
C CYS A 62 -3.44 -7.07 -15.19
N PHE A 63 -2.19 -7.32 -15.61
CA PHE A 63 -0.97 -6.67 -15.13
C PHE A 63 0.11 -6.65 -16.24
N ASP A 64 -0.28 -6.74 -17.53
CA ASP A 64 0.67 -6.75 -18.65
C ASP A 64 0.96 -5.36 -19.24
N GLY A 65 0.33 -4.31 -18.70
CA GLY A 65 0.46 -2.95 -19.16
C GLY A 65 -0.28 -2.67 -20.48
N ILE A 66 -1.16 -3.57 -20.93
CA ILE A 66 -1.85 -3.48 -22.22
C ILE A 66 -3.35 -3.74 -22.04
N GLN A 67 -4.18 -2.74 -22.33
CA GLN A 67 -5.65 -2.90 -22.33
C GLN A 67 -6.11 -3.97 -23.33
N ASN A 68 -6.48 -5.14 -22.82
CA ASN A 68 -6.85 -6.28 -23.64
C ASN A 68 -7.96 -7.14 -23.00
N GLN A 69 -8.42 -8.17 -23.69
CA GLN A 69 -9.27 -9.24 -23.13
C GLN A 69 -10.56 -8.81 -22.40
N GLY A 70 -11.10 -7.64 -22.73
CA GLY A 70 -12.36 -7.13 -22.20
C GLY A 70 -12.21 -6.11 -21.07
N GLU A 71 -10.99 -5.71 -20.75
CA GLU A 71 -10.68 -4.64 -19.81
C GLU A 71 -11.26 -3.28 -20.24
N THR A 72 -11.68 -2.48 -19.25
CA THR A 72 -12.19 -1.13 -19.49
C THR A 72 -11.12 -0.05 -19.36
N GLY A 73 -9.97 -0.38 -18.78
CA GLY A 73 -8.73 0.41 -18.74
C GLY A 73 -7.51 -0.50 -18.88
N VAL A 74 -6.29 0.03 -18.82
CA VAL A 74 -5.09 -0.82 -18.83
C VAL A 74 -5.04 -1.60 -17.52
N ASP A 75 -4.95 -2.93 -17.59
CA ASP A 75 -4.83 -3.80 -16.41
C ASP A 75 -6.01 -3.70 -15.42
N CYS A 76 -7.16 -3.17 -15.87
CA CYS A 76 -8.34 -2.96 -15.02
C CYS A 76 -9.69 -3.04 -15.77
N GLY A 77 -10.71 -3.42 -15.02
CA GLY A 77 -12.08 -3.59 -15.43
C GLY A 77 -12.31 -4.85 -16.28
N GLY A 78 -13.57 -5.09 -16.64
CA GLY A 78 -13.93 -6.32 -17.34
C GLY A 78 -13.67 -7.56 -16.48
N PRO A 79 -12.77 -8.49 -16.88
CA PRO A 79 -12.40 -9.64 -16.07
C PRO A 79 -11.42 -9.31 -14.93
N CYS A 80 -10.84 -8.10 -14.90
CA CYS A 80 -9.90 -7.62 -13.89
C CYS A 80 -10.59 -6.71 -12.85
N ASN A 81 -9.86 -6.24 -11.84
CA ASN A 81 -10.39 -5.34 -10.81
C ASN A 81 -10.95 -4.04 -11.41
N ASP A 82 -12.04 -3.51 -10.84
CA ASP A 82 -12.68 -2.28 -11.35
C ASP A 82 -11.68 -1.12 -11.53
N CYS A 83 -11.77 -0.43 -12.65
CA CYS A 83 -10.91 0.72 -12.90
C CYS A 83 -11.22 1.85 -11.93
N ILE A 84 -10.15 2.47 -11.42
CA ILE A 84 -10.22 3.72 -10.67
C ILE A 84 -10.84 4.78 -11.58
N THR A 85 -12.03 5.28 -11.22
CA THR A 85 -12.76 6.28 -12.03
C THR A 85 -12.33 7.73 -11.75
N ASP A 86 -11.33 7.91 -10.89
CA ASP A 86 -10.71 9.20 -10.68
C ASP A 86 -9.82 9.54 -11.89
N THR A 87 -10.31 10.45 -12.73
CA THR A 87 -9.62 10.92 -13.94
C THR A 87 -8.28 11.60 -13.67
N SER A 88 -7.92 11.89 -12.41
CA SER A 88 -6.58 12.34 -12.03
C SER A 88 -5.56 11.20 -11.89
N ILE A 89 -6.02 9.96 -11.71
CA ILE A 89 -5.20 8.74 -11.57
C ILE A 89 -5.08 7.98 -12.91
N LEU A 90 -5.99 8.22 -13.85
CA LEU A 90 -5.98 7.64 -15.21
C LEU A 90 -5.07 8.38 -16.21
N SER A 91 -4.20 9.29 -15.75
CA SER A 91 -3.19 9.85 -16.63
C SER A 91 -2.25 8.72 -17.06
N PRO A 92 -2.01 8.50 -18.38
CA PRO A 92 -0.99 7.54 -18.84
C PRO A 92 0.42 7.87 -18.29
N ASP A 93 0.60 9.06 -17.71
CA ASP A 93 1.83 9.53 -17.10
C ASP A 93 1.79 9.54 -15.56
N PHE A 94 0.77 8.95 -14.90
CA PHE A 94 0.66 8.94 -13.43
C PHE A 94 1.94 8.44 -12.77
N ILE A 95 2.52 7.36 -13.30
CA ILE A 95 3.74 6.77 -12.78
C ILE A 95 4.98 7.63 -13.04
N CYS A 96 4.92 8.60 -13.96
CA CYS A 96 6.01 9.54 -14.26
C CYS A 96 5.88 10.86 -13.46
N GLU A 97 4.66 11.35 -13.27
CA GLU A 97 4.38 12.65 -12.66
C GLU A 97 4.04 12.56 -11.16
N GLY A 98 3.48 11.43 -10.73
CA GLY A 98 2.93 11.23 -9.39
C GLY A 98 1.56 11.88 -9.18
N THR A 99 1.08 11.86 -7.94
CA THR A 99 -0.22 12.45 -7.54
C THR A 99 -0.22 14.00 -7.52
N GLY A 100 0.94 14.64 -7.70
CA GLY A 100 1.13 16.07 -7.41
C GLY A 100 1.24 16.41 -5.91
N GLY A 101 1.20 15.40 -5.03
CA GLY A 101 1.50 15.55 -3.60
C GLY A 101 2.94 16.01 -3.35
N SER A 102 3.19 16.63 -2.19
CA SER A 102 4.52 17.15 -1.85
C SER A 102 5.41 16.17 -1.07
N SER A 103 4.89 15.02 -0.65
CA SER A 103 5.63 14.03 0.14
C SER A 103 6.51 13.15 -0.75
N TYR A 104 7.76 12.92 -0.33
CA TYR A 104 8.63 11.89 -0.93
C TYR A 104 8.38 10.48 -0.38
N PHE A 105 7.51 10.36 0.64
CA PHE A 105 7.16 9.10 1.27
C PHE A 105 5.71 9.20 1.79
N PRO A 106 4.72 9.07 0.90
CA PRO A 106 3.32 9.01 1.31
C PRO A 106 3.08 7.78 2.21
N LEU A 107 2.30 7.96 3.28
CA LEU A 107 2.03 6.95 4.30
C LEU A 107 0.52 6.70 4.47
N SER A 108 -0.28 7.06 3.48
CA SER A 108 -1.73 6.85 3.51
C SER A 108 -2.03 5.36 3.39
N GLU A 109 -2.92 4.87 4.25
CA GLU A 109 -3.42 3.50 4.21
C GLU A 109 -3.96 3.14 2.81
N SER A 110 -3.79 1.87 2.44
CA SER A 110 -4.08 1.32 1.11
C SER A 110 -3.24 1.87 -0.05
N SER A 111 -2.24 2.73 0.21
CA SER A 111 -1.25 3.06 -0.81
C SER A 111 -0.31 1.88 -1.05
N TYR A 112 -0.03 1.57 -2.31
CA TYR A 112 0.88 0.50 -2.68
C TYR A 112 1.76 0.84 -3.90
N TRP A 113 2.88 0.13 -4.00
CA TRP A 113 3.89 0.27 -5.04
C TRP A 113 4.38 -1.11 -5.47
N ILE A 114 4.42 -1.35 -6.76
CA ILE A 114 4.98 -2.57 -7.34
C ILE A 114 6.29 -2.22 -8.03
N TYR A 115 7.34 -2.97 -7.72
CA TYR A 115 8.67 -2.79 -8.27
C TYR A 115 9.07 -3.99 -9.09
N SER A 116 9.54 -3.72 -10.30
CA SER A 116 10.15 -4.71 -11.17
C SER A 116 11.64 -4.87 -10.86
N MET A 117 12.12 -6.11 -10.92
CA MET A 117 13.50 -6.51 -10.67
C MET A 117 14.06 -7.33 -11.85
N PRO A 118 15.39 -7.52 -11.91
CA PRO A 118 15.99 -8.41 -12.90
C PRO A 118 15.44 -9.84 -12.83
N ASN A 119 15.53 -10.56 -13.96
CA ASN A 119 15.07 -11.95 -14.10
C ASN A 119 13.56 -12.14 -13.86
N ASN A 120 12.75 -11.14 -14.21
CA ASN A 120 11.28 -11.14 -14.05
C ASN A 120 10.83 -11.32 -12.59
N ALA A 121 11.67 -10.94 -11.62
CA ALA A 121 11.27 -10.88 -10.23
C ALA A 121 10.54 -9.55 -9.95
N TRP A 122 9.75 -9.51 -8.89
CA TRP A 122 9.04 -8.31 -8.46
C TRP A 122 8.85 -8.31 -6.93
N PHE A 123 8.62 -7.14 -6.36
CA PHE A 123 8.14 -7.01 -4.99
C PHE A 123 7.12 -5.87 -4.89
N GLN A 124 6.21 -5.96 -3.94
CA GLN A 124 5.21 -4.95 -3.64
C GLN A 124 5.46 -4.39 -2.24
N LEU A 125 5.27 -3.08 -2.08
CA LEU A 125 5.15 -2.40 -0.80
C LEU A 125 3.72 -1.92 -0.64
N GLU A 126 3.12 -2.09 0.52
CA GLU A 126 1.75 -1.63 0.81
C GLU A 126 1.61 -1.14 2.25
N ILE A 127 0.91 -0.02 2.44
CA ILE A 127 0.50 0.44 3.77
C ILE A 127 -0.83 -0.22 4.13
N ILE A 128 -0.78 -1.24 4.98
CA ILE A 128 -1.95 -2.08 5.31
C ILE A 128 -2.72 -1.59 6.54
N GLY A 129 -2.25 -0.51 7.18
CA GLY A 129 -2.90 0.04 8.36
C GLY A 129 -1.94 0.77 9.29
N THR A 130 -2.37 0.94 10.53
CA THR A 130 -1.61 1.64 11.56
C THR A 130 -1.41 0.74 12.79
N VAL A 131 -0.21 0.77 13.37
CA VAL A 131 0.17 0.03 14.57
C VAL A 131 0.79 0.98 15.59
N THR A 132 0.31 0.93 16.83
CA THR A 132 0.92 1.65 17.96
C THR A 132 2.14 0.89 18.46
N GLN A 133 3.32 1.51 18.42
CA GLN A 133 4.56 0.95 18.94
C GLN A 133 4.71 1.18 20.45
N ASN A 134 5.72 0.57 21.07
CA ASN A 134 5.89 0.60 22.53
C ASN A 134 6.22 2.00 23.11
N ASN A 135 6.63 2.94 22.25
CA ASN A 135 6.83 4.35 22.60
C ASN A 135 5.50 5.12 22.68
N GLY A 136 4.37 4.45 22.42
CA GLY A 136 3.02 5.01 22.46
C GLY A 136 2.65 5.86 21.24
N GLN A 137 3.44 5.80 20.17
CA GLN A 137 3.16 6.50 18.92
C GLN A 137 2.62 5.53 17.87
N ASP A 138 1.79 6.07 16.97
CA ASP A 138 1.20 5.34 15.86
C ASP A 138 2.08 5.39 14.62
N TYR A 139 2.29 4.23 13.99
CA TYR A 139 3.11 4.06 12.79
C TYR A 139 2.28 3.42 11.69
N ALA A 140 2.40 3.91 10.47
CA ALA A 140 1.96 3.23 9.28
C ALA A 140 2.71 1.90 9.15
N HIS A 141 1.98 0.79 9.06
CA HIS A 141 2.55 -0.53 8.89
C HIS A 141 2.66 -0.83 7.40
N MET A 142 3.90 -0.82 6.92
CA MET A 142 4.25 -1.18 5.56
C MET A 142 4.62 -2.66 5.49
N VAL A 143 3.97 -3.40 4.59
CA VAL A 143 4.30 -4.80 4.31
C VAL A 143 4.96 -4.89 2.95
N THR A 144 6.02 -5.68 2.89
CA THR A 144 6.64 -6.08 1.63
C THR A 144 6.25 -7.50 1.27
N THR A 145 5.85 -7.74 0.02
CA THR A 145 5.55 -9.07 -0.53
C THR A 145 6.25 -9.29 -1.88
N GLY A 146 6.26 -10.53 -2.39
CA GLY A 146 6.91 -10.91 -3.64
C GLY A 146 8.26 -11.60 -3.43
N ALA A 147 9.32 -11.11 -4.06
CA ALA A 147 10.64 -11.75 -4.02
C ALA A 147 11.27 -11.85 -2.62
N PHE A 148 10.80 -11.02 -1.68
CA PHE A 148 11.13 -11.08 -0.27
C PHE A 148 9.94 -10.54 0.55
N SER A 149 9.94 -10.82 1.85
CA SER A 149 8.92 -10.33 2.78
C SER A 149 9.54 -9.58 3.94
N ALA A 150 8.90 -8.48 4.34
CA ALA A 150 9.33 -7.62 5.43
C ALA A 150 8.12 -6.87 6.03
N HIS A 151 8.28 -6.44 7.29
CA HIS A 151 7.32 -5.62 8.01
C HIS A 151 8.08 -4.42 8.57
N ASP A 152 7.80 -3.25 8.01
CA ASP A 152 8.45 -2.00 8.37
C ASP A 152 7.38 -1.02 8.89
N TYR A 153 7.77 -0.12 9.80
CA TYR A 153 6.82 0.77 10.46
C TYR A 153 7.32 2.20 10.37
N PHE A 154 6.54 3.06 9.74
CA PHE A 154 6.93 4.45 9.48
C PHE A 154 6.00 5.44 10.13
N ARG A 155 6.56 6.56 10.58
CA ARG A 155 5.80 7.66 11.17
C ARG A 155 6.27 8.97 10.58
N ASN A 156 5.31 9.78 10.14
CA ASN A 156 5.58 11.16 9.77
C ASN A 156 5.38 12.05 11.00
N GLU A 157 6.41 12.77 11.39
CA GLU A 157 6.33 13.82 12.40
C GLU A 157 6.95 15.10 11.87
N ASN A 158 6.10 16.11 11.66
CA ASN A 158 6.48 17.42 11.14
C ASN A 158 7.29 17.35 9.82
N GLY A 159 6.95 16.39 8.96
CA GLY A 159 7.60 16.14 7.67
C GLY A 159 8.79 15.18 7.73
N THR A 160 9.33 14.89 8.92
CA THR A 160 10.40 13.89 9.05
C THR A 160 9.75 12.52 9.09
N ILE A 161 10.24 11.62 8.23
CA ILE A 161 9.86 10.22 8.23
C ILE A 161 10.81 9.48 9.15
N TYR A 162 10.26 8.87 10.18
CA TYR A 162 10.94 7.96 11.07
C TYR A 162 10.57 6.53 10.71
N GLU A 163 11.55 5.64 10.76
CA GLU A 163 11.38 4.19 10.72
C GLU A 163 11.59 3.65 12.14
N TRP A 164 10.70 2.76 12.57
CA TRP A 164 10.81 2.12 13.87
C TRP A 164 11.77 0.94 13.82
N ASN A 165 12.86 1.02 14.57
CA ASN A 165 13.75 -0.11 14.74
C ASN A 165 13.17 -1.10 15.76
N THR A 166 12.62 -2.21 15.28
CA THR A 166 11.97 -3.22 16.13
C THR A 166 12.93 -3.96 17.07
N THR A 167 14.23 -3.97 16.78
CA THR A 167 15.24 -4.66 17.61
C THR A 167 15.71 -3.80 18.77
N LEU A 168 15.91 -2.50 18.51
CA LEU A 168 16.42 -1.54 19.49
C LEU A 168 15.31 -0.73 20.16
N GLU A 169 14.09 -0.80 19.63
CA GLU A 169 12.91 -0.07 20.10
C GLU A 169 13.15 1.45 20.11
N ILE A 170 13.67 1.98 19.00
CA ILE A 170 13.97 3.40 18.80
C ILE A 170 13.47 3.90 17.45
N ASP A 171 13.26 5.22 17.37
CA ASP A 171 13.08 5.90 16.09
C ASP A 171 14.42 6.10 15.38
N GLU A 172 14.47 5.74 14.11
CA GLU A 172 15.55 6.07 13.19
C GLU A 172 15.04 7.02 12.10
N VAL A 173 15.82 8.03 11.75
CA VAL A 173 15.44 8.92 10.65
C VAL A 173 15.55 8.15 9.34
N TYR A 174 14.44 8.03 8.60
CA TYR A 174 14.41 7.45 7.27
C TYR A 174 14.55 8.53 6.18
N LEU A 175 13.78 9.62 6.29
CA LEU A 175 13.90 10.80 5.42
C LEU A 175 13.67 12.10 6.21
N PRO A 176 14.52 13.13 6.05
CA PRO A 176 14.35 14.41 6.75
C PRO A 176 13.22 15.26 6.14
N ALA A 177 12.55 16.09 6.96
CA ALA A 177 11.48 16.98 6.51
C ALA A 177 11.88 18.00 5.43
N ASN A 178 13.13 18.48 5.49
CA ASN A 178 13.65 19.48 4.58
C ASN A 178 14.96 18.96 3.99
N PRO A 179 14.90 18.01 3.04
CA PRO A 179 16.10 17.45 2.46
C PRO A 179 16.90 18.55 1.77
N THR A 180 18.19 18.65 2.10
CA THR A 180 19.12 19.59 1.49
C THR A 180 20.36 18.84 1.04
N PRO A 181 20.90 19.10 -0.17
CA PRO A 181 22.10 18.42 -0.64
C PRO A 181 23.26 18.54 0.37
N GLY A 182 23.87 17.41 0.69
CA GLY A 182 24.94 17.29 1.69
C GLY A 182 24.47 17.03 3.12
N PHE A 183 23.18 17.11 3.42
CA PHE A 183 22.66 16.69 4.72
C PHE A 183 22.87 15.18 4.91
N SER A 184 23.41 14.78 6.06
CA SER A 184 23.72 13.38 6.35
C SER A 184 23.43 12.99 7.79
N TRP A 185 23.11 11.73 8.00
CA TRP A 185 22.92 11.14 9.32
C TRP A 185 23.39 9.69 9.33
N THR A 186 23.47 9.10 10.52
CA THR A 186 23.86 7.70 10.71
C THR A 186 22.74 6.93 11.39
N THR A 187 22.54 5.69 10.98
CA THR A 187 21.64 4.75 11.65
C THR A 187 22.37 3.99 12.76
N SER A 188 21.61 3.25 13.56
CA SER A 188 22.14 2.33 14.58
C SER A 188 22.95 1.17 14.00
N SER A 189 22.67 0.77 12.75
CA SER A 189 23.47 -0.18 11.96
C SER A 189 24.81 0.39 11.47
N SER A 190 25.11 1.65 11.81
CA SER A 190 26.28 2.40 11.34
C SER A 190 26.28 2.71 9.83
N ASP A 191 25.11 2.65 9.20
CA ASP A 191 24.97 3.13 7.82
C ASP A 191 25.08 4.65 7.81
N SER A 192 25.80 5.19 6.84
CA SER A 192 25.85 6.64 6.60
C SER A 192 24.92 6.98 5.45
N ILE A 193 23.92 7.81 5.70
CA ILE A 193 22.94 8.24 4.69
C ILE A 193 23.20 9.71 4.36
N VAL A 194 23.14 10.06 3.07
CA VAL A 194 23.31 11.44 2.60
C VAL A 194 22.27 11.81 1.55
N ILE A 195 21.75 13.02 1.64
CA ILE A 195 21.00 13.64 0.56
C ILE A 195 22.00 14.11 -0.49
N VAL A 196 22.01 13.46 -1.65
CA VAL A 196 22.94 13.79 -2.74
C VAL A 196 22.43 14.99 -3.52
N ALA A 197 21.14 14.98 -3.87
CA ALA A 197 20.50 16.02 -4.67
C ALA A 197 19.00 16.06 -4.39
N THR A 198 18.39 17.21 -4.64
CA THR A 198 16.93 17.44 -4.53
C THR A 198 16.31 17.82 -5.88
N ASN A 199 17.09 17.70 -6.96
CA ASN A 199 16.72 18.05 -8.33
C ASN A 199 17.32 17.05 -9.31
N ALA A 200 17.50 15.79 -8.88
CA ALA A 200 18.07 14.77 -9.73
C ALA A 200 17.11 14.40 -10.87
N THR A 201 17.68 13.84 -11.93
CA THR A 201 16.93 13.33 -13.08
C THR A 201 17.27 11.85 -13.27
N LEU A 202 16.28 11.05 -13.66
CA LEU A 202 16.46 9.61 -13.87
C LEU A 202 15.62 9.16 -15.07
N ASN A 203 16.28 8.50 -16.04
CA ASN A 203 15.60 7.74 -17.06
C ASN A 203 15.39 6.31 -16.53
N SER A 204 14.17 6.01 -16.09
CA SER A 204 13.82 4.74 -15.48
C SER A 204 13.50 3.69 -16.55
N GLN A 205 13.63 2.42 -16.17
CA GLN A 205 13.40 1.28 -17.06
C GLN A 205 11.91 1.06 -17.37
N ASN A 206 11.00 1.66 -16.60
CA ASN A 206 9.57 1.73 -16.88
C ASN A 206 9.21 2.70 -18.03
N GLY A 207 10.19 3.38 -18.63
CA GLY A 207 9.98 4.35 -19.70
C GLY A 207 9.77 5.80 -19.24
N CYS A 208 9.67 6.06 -17.93
CA CYS A 208 9.59 7.42 -17.41
C CYS A 208 10.95 8.13 -17.44
N SER A 209 10.91 9.42 -17.77
CA SER A 209 12.00 10.36 -17.55
C SER A 209 11.65 11.24 -16.36
N TYR A 210 12.04 10.82 -15.17
CA TYR A 210 11.80 11.58 -13.95
C TYR A 210 12.71 12.80 -13.84
N ASP A 211 12.14 13.90 -13.40
CA ASP A 211 12.82 15.12 -13.00
C ASP A 211 12.47 15.52 -11.55
N GLY A 212 13.27 16.41 -10.98
CA GLY A 212 13.01 16.93 -9.63
C GLY A 212 13.08 15.87 -8.53
N LEU A 213 13.88 14.81 -8.73
CA LEU A 213 13.97 13.71 -7.78
C LEU A 213 14.82 14.06 -6.57
N LEU A 214 14.42 13.52 -5.42
CA LEU A 214 15.27 13.40 -4.25
C LEU A 214 16.17 12.17 -4.45
N GLN A 215 17.48 12.41 -4.47
CA GLN A 215 18.50 11.38 -4.56
C GLN A 215 19.14 11.17 -3.20
N VAL A 216 19.04 9.95 -2.67
CA VAL A 216 19.55 9.59 -1.34
C VAL A 216 20.56 8.46 -1.51
N ALA A 217 21.77 8.65 -1.00
CA ALA A 217 22.79 7.60 -1.01
C ALA A 217 23.01 7.03 0.39
N THR A 218 23.12 5.71 0.46
CA THR A 218 23.41 4.96 1.68
C THR A 218 24.76 4.27 1.53
N TYR A 219 25.62 4.43 2.53
CA TYR A 219 26.94 3.83 2.58
C TYR A 219 27.01 2.81 3.73
N ASN A 220 27.17 1.53 3.39
CA ASN A 220 27.35 0.43 4.33
C ASN A 220 28.73 -0.21 4.10
N GLY A 221 29.66 -0.07 5.04
CA GLY A 221 30.94 -0.79 5.00
C GLY A 221 31.79 -0.59 3.74
N GLY A 222 31.60 0.53 3.01
CA GLY A 222 32.29 0.83 1.75
C GLY A 222 31.49 0.58 0.47
N ASN A 223 30.33 -0.07 0.56
CA ASN A 223 29.37 -0.17 -0.54
C ASN A 223 28.41 1.02 -0.52
N ALA A 224 28.11 1.57 -1.69
CA ALA A 224 27.15 2.65 -1.85
C ALA A 224 25.95 2.19 -2.68
N SER A 225 24.75 2.43 -2.19
CA SER A 225 23.51 2.33 -2.96
C SER A 225 22.87 3.71 -3.06
N THR A 226 22.09 3.95 -4.11
CA THR A 226 21.44 5.26 -4.31
C THR A 226 19.99 5.06 -4.72
N ASN A 227 19.10 5.61 -3.92
CA ASN A 227 17.67 5.57 -4.13
C ASN A 227 17.18 6.92 -4.66
N TYR A 228 16.09 6.86 -5.42
CA TYR A 228 15.45 8.04 -6.00
C TYR A 228 13.99 8.08 -5.58
N TYR A 229 13.53 9.26 -5.15
CA TYR A 229 12.15 9.48 -4.72
C TYR A 229 11.53 10.65 -5.49
N LYS A 230 10.26 10.51 -5.88
CA LYS A 230 9.46 11.55 -6.54
C LYS A 230 8.36 12.02 -5.58
N GLN A 231 8.17 13.33 -5.49
CA GLN A 231 7.09 13.88 -4.66
C GLN A 231 5.73 13.42 -5.20
N GLY A 232 4.84 13.00 -4.29
CA GLY A 232 3.51 12.51 -4.63
C GLY A 232 3.51 11.08 -5.17
N LEU A 233 4.66 10.43 -5.26
CA LEU A 233 4.75 9.04 -5.71
C LEU A 233 5.57 8.17 -4.78
N GLY A 234 6.61 8.67 -4.12
CA GLY A 234 7.45 7.84 -3.26
C GLY A 234 8.75 7.39 -3.94
N LEU A 235 9.25 6.22 -3.54
CA LEU A 235 10.46 5.62 -4.09
C LEU A 235 10.21 5.19 -5.55
N VAL A 236 11.02 5.67 -6.48
CA VAL A 236 10.91 5.33 -7.91
C VAL A 236 12.03 4.39 -8.39
N GLN A 237 13.13 4.31 -7.63
CA GLN A 237 14.21 3.36 -7.90
C GLN A 237 14.95 2.98 -6.61
N LEU A 238 15.13 1.67 -6.41
CA LEU A 238 15.91 1.06 -5.33
C LEU A 238 17.15 0.38 -5.92
N ALA A 239 18.30 1.06 -5.87
CA ALA A 239 19.49 0.60 -6.56
C ALA A 239 20.15 -0.65 -5.94
N SER A 240 19.96 -0.90 -4.63
CA SER A 240 20.58 -2.04 -3.94
C SER A 240 20.16 -3.40 -4.53
N VAL A 241 18.95 -3.48 -5.08
CA VAL A 241 18.40 -4.69 -5.72
C VAL A 241 18.08 -4.47 -7.20
N SER A 242 18.55 -3.37 -7.79
CA SER A 242 18.30 -3.00 -9.19
C SER A 242 16.81 -2.93 -9.55
N ALA A 243 15.97 -2.46 -8.61
CA ALA A 243 14.53 -2.38 -8.82
C ALA A 243 14.08 -0.98 -9.23
N TYR A 244 13.06 -0.93 -10.08
CA TYR A 244 12.41 0.31 -10.51
C TYR A 244 10.90 0.20 -10.32
N LEU A 245 10.27 1.34 -10.08
CA LEU A 245 8.83 1.41 -9.89
C LEU A 245 8.11 1.08 -11.19
N ASP A 246 7.21 0.12 -11.14
CA ASP A 246 6.47 -0.39 -12.29
C ASP A 246 5.04 0.14 -12.29
N SER A 247 4.35 0.05 -11.14
CA SER A 247 3.02 0.60 -10.94
C SER A 247 2.83 1.06 -9.48
N ALA A 248 1.85 1.92 -9.24
CA ALA A 248 1.54 2.40 -7.90
C ALA A 248 0.09 2.89 -7.79
N VAL A 249 -0.44 2.89 -6.57
CA VAL A 249 -1.62 3.66 -6.17
C VAL A 249 -1.25 4.40 -4.90
N VAL A 250 -1.49 5.71 -4.89
CA VAL A 250 -1.07 6.59 -3.79
C VAL A 250 -2.23 7.50 -3.41
N TYR A 251 -2.57 7.53 -2.12
CA TYR A 251 -3.65 8.34 -1.56
C TYR A 251 -3.15 9.55 -0.75
#